data_AF-A0AAW9J7K0-F1
#
_entry.id   AF-A0AAW9J7K0-F1
#
_cell.length_a   1.000
_cell.length_b   1.000
_cell.length_c   1.000
_cell.angle_alpha   90.00
_cell.angle_beta   90.00
_cell.angle_gamma   90.00
#
_symmetry.space_group_name_H-M   'P 1'
#
loop_
_entity.id
_entity.type
_entity.pdbx_description
1 polymer ?
#
loop_
_entity_poly.entity_id
_entity_poly.type
_entity_poly.pdbx_seq_one_letter_code
_entity_poly.pdbx_strand_id
1 'polypeptide(L)'
;FNKRGFNIISLSYELLKEDTPISNPISDVKDAIRWVYKNADKYNFDTDEIGLIGISSGAHLSLLAAYSNEDDFVGDKELSSYPAKVKYVIDVFGPTELSTLDFSLVEDEFKDEISKIKNTSLFKELY
;
A
#
# COMPACT_ATOMS: atom_id res chain seq x y z
N PHE A 1 -6.71 18.22 8.02
CA PHE A 1 -5.56 18.33 7.11
C PHE A 1 -5.63 19.59 6.25
N ASN A 2 -6.66 19.80 5.43
CA ASN A 2 -6.75 20.96 4.51
C ASN A 2 -6.64 22.33 5.20
N LYS A 3 -7.33 22.55 6.34
CA LYS A 3 -7.21 23.80 7.13
C LYS A 3 -5.80 24.05 7.70
N ARG A 4 -4.93 23.04 7.67
CA ARG A 4 -3.53 23.11 8.12
C ARG A 4 -2.54 23.14 6.94
N GLY A 5 -3.03 23.30 5.70
CA GLY A 5 -2.19 23.42 4.50
C GLY A 5 -1.84 22.11 3.79
N PHE A 6 -2.41 20.97 4.20
CA PHE A 6 -2.14 19.68 3.56
C PHE A 6 -3.12 19.39 2.43
N ASN A 7 -2.59 18.89 1.31
CA ASN A 7 -3.37 18.20 0.28
C ASN A 7 -3.60 16.75 0.72
N ILE A 8 -4.84 16.26 0.61
CA ILE A 8 -5.17 14.86 0.92
C ILE A 8 -5.60 14.16 -0.37
N ILE A 9 -4.92 13.05 -0.67
CA ILE A 9 -5.24 12.17 -1.79
C ILE A 9 -5.71 10.85 -1.18
N SER A 10 -6.99 10.54 -1.36
CA SER A 10 -7.54 9.24 -0.98
C SER A 10 -7.30 8.27 -2.13
N LEU A 11 -6.60 7.18 -1.85
CA LEU A 11 -6.29 6.15 -2.83
C LEU A 11 -7.14 4.90 -2.57
N SER A 12 -7.52 4.24 -3.66
CA SER A 12 -8.05 2.87 -3.64
C SER A 12 -6.98 1.97 -4.23
N TYR A 13 -6.74 0.84 -3.61
CA TYR A 13 -5.82 -0.19 -4.09
C TYR A 13 -6.60 -1.47 -4.42
N GLU A 14 -6.05 -2.30 -5.30
CA GLU A 14 -6.62 -3.58 -5.66
C GLU A 14 -6.73 -4.48 -4.42
N LEU A 15 -7.90 -5.10 -4.24
CA LEU A 15 -8.10 -6.06 -3.16
C LEU A 15 -7.67 -7.44 -3.62
N LEU A 16 -6.95 -8.14 -2.75
CA LEU A 16 -6.50 -9.51 -3.02
C LEU A 16 -7.70 -10.43 -3.25
N LYS A 17 -7.63 -11.17 -4.35
CA LYS A 17 -8.48 -12.30 -4.72
C LYS A 17 -7.59 -13.47 -5.08
N GLU A 18 -8.18 -14.64 -5.34
CA GLU A 18 -7.46 -15.88 -5.63
C GLU A 18 -6.38 -15.73 -6.71
N ASP A 19 -6.66 -14.94 -7.76
CA ASP A 19 -5.76 -14.73 -8.90
C ASP A 19 -5.03 -13.37 -8.90
N THR A 20 -5.21 -12.54 -7.87
CA THR A 20 -4.56 -11.21 -7.81
C THR A 20 -3.14 -11.37 -7.27
N PRO A 21 -2.08 -10.98 -8.03
CA PRO A 21 -0.73 -10.99 -7.51
C PRO A 21 -0.60 -10.11 -6.27
N ILE A 22 0.10 -10.62 -5.25
CA ILE A 22 0.28 -9.92 -3.98
C ILE A 22 1.05 -8.59 -4.12
N SER A 23 1.76 -8.42 -5.23
CA SER A 23 2.42 -7.17 -5.60
C SER A 23 1.46 -6.06 -6.03
N ASN A 24 0.28 -6.38 -6.57
CA ASN A 24 -0.61 -5.38 -7.18
C ASN A 24 -1.05 -4.27 -6.20
N PRO A 25 -1.51 -4.58 -4.98
CA PRO A 25 -1.92 -3.53 -4.05
C PRO A 25 -0.75 -2.63 -3.62
N ILE A 26 0.48 -3.17 -3.61
CA ILE A 26 1.70 -2.42 -3.29
C ILE A 26 2.06 -1.51 -4.48
N SER A 27 1.99 -2.04 -5.70
CA SER A 27 2.21 -1.28 -6.94
C SER A 27 1.23 -0.11 -7.04
N ASP A 28 -0.05 -0.30 -6.72
CA ASP A 28 -1.05 0.77 -6.73
C ASP A 28 -0.69 1.92 -5.78
N VAL A 29 -0.19 1.61 -4.58
CA VAL A 29 0.27 2.65 -3.63
C VAL A 29 1.48 3.38 -4.18
N LYS A 30 2.46 2.66 -4.75
CA LYS A 30 3.65 3.30 -5.34
C LYS A 30 3.30 4.14 -6.56
N ASP A 31 2.40 3.67 -7.41
CA ASP A 31 1.94 4.41 -8.58
C ASP A 31 1.13 5.65 -8.19
N ALA A 32 0.37 5.60 -7.10
CA ALA A 32 -0.26 6.79 -6.54
C ALA A 32 0.80 7.84 -6.11
N ILE A 33 1.90 7.42 -5.49
CA ILE A 33 3.01 8.32 -5.13
C ILE A 33 3.67 8.88 -6.41
N ARG A 34 3.97 8.03 -7.39
CA ARG A 34 4.56 8.44 -8.68
C ARG A 34 3.64 9.43 -9.42
N TRP A 35 2.33 9.23 -9.35
CA TRP A 35 1.36 10.15 -9.90
C TRP A 35 1.41 11.53 -9.21
N VAL A 36 1.64 11.58 -7.90
CA VAL A 36 1.86 12.86 -7.18
C VAL A 36 3.07 13.58 -7.74
N TYR A 37 4.22 12.90 -7.91
CA TYR A 37 5.41 13.49 -8.52
C TYR A 37 5.14 13.98 -9.95
N LYS A 38 4.50 13.15 -10.78
CA LYS A 38 4.14 13.51 -12.17
C LYS A 38 3.27 14.75 -12.28
N ASN A 39 2.40 14.98 -11.31
CA ASN A 39 1.44 16.08 -11.35
C ASN A 39 1.77 17.21 -10.38
N ALA A 40 3.00 17.25 -9.84
CA ALA A 40 3.40 18.21 -8.81
C ALA A 40 3.16 19.66 -9.26
N ASP A 41 3.62 20.04 -10.45
CA ASP A 41 3.43 21.39 -11.01
C ASP A 41 1.96 21.74 -11.23
N LYS A 42 1.17 20.75 -11.70
CA LYS A 42 -0.23 20.95 -12.05
C LYS A 42 -1.11 21.25 -10.84
N TYR A 43 -0.84 20.59 -9.72
CA TYR A 43 -1.63 20.72 -8.50
C TYR A 43 -0.90 21.47 -7.37
N ASN A 44 0.30 21.97 -7.64
CA ASN A 44 1.17 22.65 -6.68
C ASN A 44 1.44 21.75 -5.44
N PHE A 45 1.83 20.50 -5.68
CA PHE A 45 2.25 19.59 -4.62
C PHE A 45 3.72 19.85 -4.26
N ASP A 46 3.98 19.88 -2.95
CA ASP A 46 5.34 19.88 -2.43
C ASP A 46 5.87 18.44 -2.40
N THR A 47 6.76 18.10 -3.32
CA THR A 47 7.32 16.76 -3.43
C THR A 47 8.31 16.42 -2.32
N ASP A 48 8.81 17.43 -1.58
CA ASP A 48 9.71 17.23 -0.43
C ASP A 48 8.94 16.91 0.87
N GLU A 49 7.60 16.99 0.86
CA GLU A 49 6.73 16.80 2.02
C GLU A 49 5.61 15.76 1.79
N ILE A 50 5.89 14.71 1.02
CA ILE A 50 4.94 13.61 0.79
C ILE A 50 4.95 12.63 1.96
N GLY A 51 3.77 12.21 2.43
CA GLY A 51 3.64 11.18 3.46
C GLY A 51 2.46 10.24 3.22
N LEU A 52 2.55 9.04 3.78
CA LEU A 52 1.48 8.03 3.77
C LEU A 52 0.84 7.92 5.15
N ILE A 53 -0.48 7.71 5.17
CA ILE A 53 -1.22 7.36 6.37
C ILE A 53 -2.08 6.15 6.02
N GLY A 54 -1.84 5.05 6.72
CA GLY A 54 -2.57 3.80 6.51
C GLY A 54 -3.19 3.27 7.79
N ILE A 55 -4.21 2.44 7.65
CA ILE A 55 -4.87 1.74 8.76
C ILE A 55 -4.92 0.25 8.41
N SER A 56 -4.54 -0.64 9.34
CA SER A 56 -4.55 -2.11 9.15
C SER A 56 -3.84 -2.53 7.85
N SER A 57 -4.52 -3.18 6.89
CA SER A 57 -3.97 -3.52 5.58
C SER A 57 -3.38 -2.32 4.84
N GLY A 58 -4.00 -1.13 4.94
CA GLY A 58 -3.45 0.09 4.34
C GLY A 58 -2.15 0.56 5.01
N ALA A 59 -1.99 0.31 6.31
CA ALA A 59 -0.74 0.61 7.02
C ALA A 59 0.37 -0.36 6.58
N HIS A 60 0.04 -1.65 6.45
CA HIS A 60 0.94 -2.65 5.88
C HIS A 60 1.45 -2.25 4.49
N LEU A 61 0.54 -1.88 3.59
CA LEU A 61 0.90 -1.42 2.23
C LEU A 61 1.71 -0.12 2.25
N SER A 62 1.41 0.80 3.18
CA SER A 62 2.18 2.04 3.34
C SER A 62 3.63 1.77 3.74
N LEU A 63 3.86 0.80 4.63
CA LEU A 63 5.21 0.38 5.02
C LEU A 63 5.95 -0.27 3.85
N LEU A 64 5.33 -1.22 3.14
CA LEU A 64 5.96 -1.87 1.98
C LEU A 64 6.31 -0.87 0.86
N ALA A 65 5.41 0.07 0.56
CA ALA A 65 5.66 1.09 -0.44
C ALA A 65 6.84 2.01 -0.05
N ALA A 66 6.94 2.40 1.22
CA ALA A 66 7.96 3.34 1.69
C ALA A 66 9.35 2.72 1.88
N TYR A 67 9.43 1.44 2.22
CA TYR A 67 10.70 0.76 2.55
C TYR A 67 11.19 -0.22 1.48
N SER A 68 10.42 -0.49 0.42
CA SER A 68 10.90 -1.22 -0.76
C SER A 68 11.79 -0.36 -1.65
N ASN A 69 12.59 -0.98 -2.53
CA ASN A 69 13.44 -0.23 -3.46
C ASN A 69 12.58 0.48 -4.51
N GLU A 70 13.12 1.56 -5.09
CA GLU A 70 12.43 2.35 -6.13
C GLU A 70 11.88 1.48 -7.27
N ASP A 71 12.68 0.52 -7.73
CA ASP A 71 12.40 -0.36 -8.86
C ASP A 71 11.54 -1.58 -8.50
N ASP A 72 11.22 -1.78 -7.22
CA ASP A 72 10.28 -2.82 -6.79
C ASP A 72 8.83 -2.38 -7.02
N PHE A 73 7.92 -3.32 -7.26
CA PHE A 73 6.48 -3.07 -7.37
C PHE A 73 6.14 -1.94 -8.37
N VAL A 74 6.67 -2.05 -9.59
CA VAL A 74 6.33 -1.16 -10.71
C VAL A 74 5.04 -1.68 -11.35
N GLY A 75 3.95 -0.91 -11.25
CA GLY A 75 2.69 -1.22 -11.92
C GLY A 75 2.60 -0.54 -13.29
N ASP A 76 2.25 0.74 -13.30
CA ASP A 76 2.10 1.56 -14.49
C ASP A 76 3.48 1.98 -15.06
N LYS A 77 3.78 1.47 -16.25
CA LYS A 77 5.02 1.76 -16.97
C LYS A 77 5.16 3.25 -17.31
N GLU A 78 4.06 3.96 -17.51
CA GLU A 78 4.06 5.40 -17.80
C GLU A 78 4.40 6.26 -16.57
N LEU A 79 4.37 5.65 -15.37
CA LEU A 79 4.75 6.28 -14.11
C LEU A 79 6.13 5.84 -13.62
N SER A 80 6.68 4.75 -14.17
CA SER A 80 7.93 4.12 -13.69
C SER A 80 9.16 5.03 -13.65
N SER A 81 9.19 6.13 -14.41
CA SER A 81 10.29 7.10 -14.40
C SER A 81 10.20 8.12 -13.25
N TYR A 82 9.07 8.20 -12.56
CA TYR A 82 8.88 9.09 -11.42
C TYR A 82 9.24 8.40 -10.11
N PRO A 83 9.69 9.15 -9.08
CA PRO A 83 9.94 8.59 -7.77
C PRO A 83 8.65 8.09 -7.07
N ALA A 84 8.80 7.07 -6.24
CA ALA A 84 7.82 6.56 -5.29
C ALA A 84 8.27 6.85 -3.84
N LYS A 85 9.06 7.92 -3.64
CA LYS A 85 9.64 8.28 -2.33
C LYS A 85 8.68 9.09 -1.48
N VAL A 86 8.66 8.78 -0.20
CA VAL A 86 7.90 9.51 0.82
C VAL A 86 8.80 9.85 2.00
N LYS A 87 8.47 10.93 2.69
CA LYS A 87 9.22 11.42 3.86
C LYS A 87 8.67 10.88 5.17
N TYR A 88 7.37 10.59 5.21
CA TYR A 88 6.69 10.16 6.42
C TYR A 88 5.78 8.97 6.16
N VAL A 89 5.68 8.07 7.14
CA VAL A 89 4.68 7.01 7.17
C VAL A 89 4.04 6.99 8.55
N ILE A 90 2.71 7.03 8.59
CA ILE A 90 1.92 6.84 9.80
C ILE A 90 1.23 5.49 9.68
N ASP A 91 1.77 4.52 10.41
CA ASP A 91 1.18 3.21 10.59
C ASP A 91 0.16 3.27 11.74
N VAL A 92 -1.06 2.85 11.44
CA VAL A 92 -2.11 2.64 12.45
C VAL A 92 -2.46 1.15 12.46
N PHE A 93 -1.83 0.42 13.40
CA PHE A 93 -2.00 -1.02 13.68
C PHE A 93 -1.90 -1.93 12.44
N GLY A 94 -0.99 -1.60 11.53
CA GLY A 94 -0.65 -2.42 10.39
C GLY A 94 0.04 -3.72 10.81
N PRO A 95 -0.37 -4.89 10.26
CA PRO A 95 0.42 -6.09 10.42
C PRO A 95 1.74 -5.95 9.64
N THR A 96 2.88 -6.14 10.29
CA THR A 96 4.19 -6.06 9.61
C THR A 96 4.70 -7.42 9.13
N GLU A 97 4.15 -8.50 9.68
CA GLU A 97 4.56 -9.88 9.45
C GLU A 97 3.28 -10.71 9.27
N LEU A 98 2.82 -10.83 8.01
CA LEU A 98 1.54 -11.51 7.72
C LEU A 98 1.57 -12.99 8.10
N SER A 99 2.74 -13.62 8.13
CA SER A 99 2.93 -15.02 8.52
C SER A 99 2.54 -15.30 9.98
N THR A 100 2.55 -14.27 10.84
CA THR A 100 2.22 -14.38 12.26
C THR A 100 0.76 -14.14 12.59
N LEU A 101 -0.06 -13.85 11.57
CA LEU A 101 -1.49 -13.61 11.77
C LEU A 101 -2.19 -14.89 12.25
N ASP A 102 -2.71 -14.83 13.47
CA ASP A 102 -3.53 -15.89 14.03
C ASP A 102 -4.99 -15.72 13.59
N PHE A 103 -5.32 -16.37 12.49
CA PHE A 103 -6.67 -16.38 11.96
C PHE A 103 -7.65 -17.28 12.76
N SER A 104 -7.25 -17.88 13.88
CA SER A 104 -8.17 -18.62 14.74
C SER A 104 -9.06 -17.71 15.60
N LEU A 105 -8.63 -16.46 15.81
CA LEU A 105 -9.30 -15.47 16.67
C LEU A 105 -10.32 -14.60 15.92
N VAL A 106 -10.49 -14.82 14.61
CA VAL A 106 -11.37 -13.98 13.80
C VAL A 106 -12.83 -14.38 14.02
N GLU A 107 -13.72 -13.38 14.06
CA GLU A 107 -15.15 -13.59 14.24
C GLU A 107 -15.70 -14.56 13.19
N ASP A 108 -16.72 -15.33 13.59
CA ASP A 108 -17.28 -16.41 12.78
C ASP A 108 -17.71 -15.95 11.37
N GLU A 109 -18.12 -14.69 11.22
CA GLU A 109 -18.53 -14.11 9.94
C GLU A 109 -17.38 -13.98 8.92
N PHE A 110 -16.12 -13.91 9.36
CA PHE A 110 -14.96 -13.81 8.48
C PHE A 110 -14.24 -15.14 8.27
N LYS A 111 -14.66 -16.21 8.96
CA LYS A 111 -13.99 -17.53 8.87
C LYS A 111 -14.07 -18.13 7.48
N ASP A 112 -15.19 -17.93 6.77
CA ASP A 112 -15.37 -18.44 5.41
C ASP A 112 -14.45 -17.74 4.40
N GLU A 113 -14.23 -16.42 4.53
CA GLU A 113 -13.29 -15.68 3.69
C GLU A 113 -11.84 -16.08 3.98
N ILE A 114 -11.50 -16.20 5.25
CA ILE A 114 -10.18 -16.64 5.70
C ILE A 114 -9.86 -18.06 5.26
N SER A 115 -10.85 -18.97 5.26
CA SER A 115 -10.63 -20.35 4.82
C SER A 115 -10.19 -20.44 3.35
N LYS A 116 -10.66 -19.51 2.51
CA LYS A 116 -10.24 -19.37 1.11
C LYS A 116 -8.81 -18.84 1.00
N ILE A 117 -8.39 -17.99 1.93
CA ILE A 117 -7.03 -17.44 2.00
C ILE A 117 -6.01 -18.47 2.52
N LYS A 118 -6.40 -19.37 3.43
CA LYS A 118 -5.50 -20.39 4.04
C LYS A 118 -4.89 -21.39 3.04
N ASN A 119 -5.42 -21.49 1.83
CA ASN A 119 -4.99 -22.50 0.85
C ASN A 119 -3.92 -21.99 -0.13
N THR A 120 -3.37 -20.79 0.05
CA THR A 120 -2.41 -20.22 -0.89
C THR A 120 -1.00 -20.15 -0.32
N SER A 121 -0.05 -20.67 -1.10
CA SER A 121 1.39 -20.44 -0.99
C SER A 121 1.80 -18.95 -1.04
N LEU A 122 0.84 -18.03 -1.19
CA LEU A 122 0.97 -16.59 -1.42
C LEU A 122 1.83 -15.85 -0.38
N PHE A 123 1.68 -16.18 0.91
CA PHE A 123 2.37 -15.42 1.97
C PHE A 123 3.83 -15.81 2.16
N LYS A 124 4.25 -16.96 1.62
CA LYS A 124 5.65 -17.43 1.67
C LYS A 124 6.53 -16.84 0.56
N GLU A 125 5.94 -16.16 -0.43
CA GLU A 125 6.70 -15.56 -1.54
C GLU A 125 7.17 -14.12 -1.23
N LEU A 126 6.65 -13.50 -0.17
CA LEU A 126 7.04 -12.16 0.28
C LEU A 126 7.97 -12.14 1.51
N TYR A 127 8.10 -13.26 2.24
CA TYR A 127 8.90 -13.41 3.46
C TYR A 127 9.63 -14.76 3.44
#